data_AF-D7UYG5-F1
#
_entry.id   AF-D7UYG5-F1
#
_cell.length_a   1.000
_cell.length_b   1.000
_cell.length_c   1.000
_cell.angle_alpha   90.00
_cell.angle_beta   90.00
_cell.angle_gamma   90.00
#
_symmetry.space_group_name_H-M   'P 1'
#
loop_
_entity.id
_entity.type
_entity.pdbx_description
1 polymer ?
#
loop_
_entity_poly.entity_id
_entity_poly.type
_entity_poly.pdbx_seq_one_letter_code
_entity_poly.pdbx_strand_id
1 'polypeptide(L)'
;MWQPNQKQIQEVIRLVKDPNFAMPIFNYDSFDTFHVEMTKNELLQTAYWLEYNGYIERRPVMANNPKRYYLTEVGKLLERSIHE
;
A
#
# COMPACT_ATOMS: atom_id res chain seq x y z
N MET A 1 -18.56 -8.04 3.92
CA MET A 1 -17.46 -7.28 3.28
C MET A 1 -16.18 -7.64 4.00
N TRP A 2 -15.13 -7.98 3.26
CA TRP A 2 -13.81 -8.20 3.85
C TRP A 2 -13.18 -6.85 4.23
N GLN A 3 -12.45 -6.81 5.35
CA GLN A 3 -11.75 -5.62 5.83
C GLN A 3 -10.38 -6.02 6.38
N PRO A 4 -9.31 -5.28 6.05
CA PRO A 4 -7.99 -5.54 6.60
C PRO A 4 -7.91 -5.18 8.09
N ASN A 5 -7.09 -5.91 8.84
CA ASN A 5 -6.80 -5.56 10.23
C ASN A 5 -5.79 -4.40 10.33
N GLN A 6 -5.63 -3.84 11.53
CA GLN A 6 -4.74 -2.70 11.76
C GLN A 6 -3.29 -2.95 11.33
N LYS A 7 -2.73 -4.14 11.59
CA LYS A 7 -1.36 -4.47 11.17
C LYS A 7 -1.24 -4.46 9.65
N GLN A 8 -2.24 -5.00 8.96
CA GLN A 8 -2.28 -5.02 7.50
C GLN A 8 -2.30 -3.60 6.92
N ILE A 9 -3.14 -2.73 7.49
CA ILE A 9 -3.23 -1.32 7.10
C ILE A 9 -1.90 -0.60 7.32
N GLN A 10 -1.30 -0.75 8.50
CA GLN A 10 -0.03 -0.13 8.85
C GLN A 10 1.08 -0.55 7.88
N GLU A 11 1.14 -1.84 7.55
CA GLU A 11 2.16 -2.37 6.65
C GLU A 11 2.00 -1.83 5.23
N VAL A 12 0.78 -1.75 4.69
CA VAL A 12 0.56 -1.16 3.37
C VAL A 12 0.86 0.35 3.37
N ILE A 13 0.49 1.09 4.41
CA ILE A 13 0.83 2.51 4.53
C ILE A 13 2.35 2.70 4.59
N ARG A 14 3.07 1.87 5.37
CA ARG A 14 4.54 1.85 5.44
C ARG A 14 5.16 1.68 4.06
N LEU A 15 4.66 0.71 3.29
CA LEU A 15 5.16 0.43 1.94
C LEU A 15 4.83 1.57 0.95
N VAL A 16 3.62 2.12 0.98
CA VAL A 16 3.24 3.24 0.11
C VAL A 16 4.08 4.50 0.33
N LYS A 17 4.62 4.68 1.54
CA LYS A 17 5.54 5.78 1.85
C LYS A 17 6.98 5.54 1.38
N ASP A 18 7.34 4.30 1.07
CA ASP A 18 8.67 3.98 0.57
C ASP A 18 8.79 4.42 -0.91
N PRO A 19 9.73 5.33 -1.24
CA PRO A 19 9.90 5.83 -2.61
C PRO A 19 10.36 4.75 -3.60
N ASN A 20 10.81 3.59 -3.13
CA ASN A 20 11.21 2.45 -3.96
C ASN A 20 10.05 1.45 -4.16
N PHE A 21 8.96 1.61 -3.41
CA PHE A 21 7.80 0.74 -3.54
C PHE A 21 6.94 1.14 -4.75
N ALA A 22 6.71 0.18 -5.63
CA ALA A 22 5.67 0.28 -6.63
C ALA A 22 4.95 -1.05 -6.75
N MET A 23 3.62 -1.03 -6.67
CA MET A 23 2.79 -2.24 -6.70
C MET A 23 2.95 -3.10 -7.98
N PRO A 24 3.28 -2.54 -9.17
CA PRO A 24 3.62 -3.34 -10.35
C PRO A 24 4.92 -4.15 -10.20
N ILE A 25 5.74 -3.90 -9.17
CA ILE A 25 7.02 -4.57 -8.97
C ILE A 25 6.87 -5.92 -8.24
N PHE A 26 5.66 -6.41 -7.94
CA PHE A 26 5.45 -7.76 -7.36
C PHE A 26 5.72 -8.93 -8.33
N ASN A 27 6.84 -8.88 -9.05
CA ASN A 27 7.63 -10.06 -9.36
C ASN A 27 8.09 -10.65 -8.01
N TYR A 28 8.05 -11.98 -7.89
CA TYR A 28 8.33 -12.69 -6.63
C TYR A 28 9.56 -12.17 -5.88
N ASP A 29 10.61 -11.79 -6.60
CA ASP A 29 11.90 -11.37 -6.07
C ASP A 29 11.86 -10.09 -5.21
N SER A 30 10.93 -9.16 -5.46
CA SER A 30 10.87 -7.91 -4.68
C SER A 30 10.10 -8.07 -3.38
N PHE A 31 9.19 -9.05 -3.29
CA PHE A 31 8.32 -9.23 -2.12
C PHE A 31 9.14 -9.59 -0.88
N ASP A 32 10.10 -10.50 -1.05
CA ASP A 32 11.00 -10.94 0.01
C ASP A 32 11.92 -9.80 0.50
N THR A 33 12.22 -8.82 -0.37
CA THR A 33 13.07 -7.68 0.00
C THR A 33 12.43 -6.79 1.07
N PHE A 34 11.10 -6.66 1.05
CA PHE A 34 10.36 -5.75 1.94
C PHE A 34 10.02 -6.36 3.32
N HIS A 35 10.40 -7.62 3.57
CA HIS A 35 10.14 -8.35 4.83
C HIS A 35 8.68 -8.25 5.27
N VAL A 36 7.77 -8.48 4.33
CA VAL A 36 6.34 -8.28 4.54
C VAL A 36 5.74 -9.51 5.25
N GLU A 37 5.20 -9.32 6.45
CA GLU A 37 4.57 -10.38 7.26
C GLU A 37 3.14 -10.77 6.81
N MET A 38 2.81 -10.56 5.54
CA MET A 38 1.52 -10.92 4.95
C MET A 38 1.72 -11.62 3.63
N THR A 39 0.71 -12.36 3.16
CA THR A 39 0.74 -12.93 1.82
C THR A 39 0.56 -11.84 0.77
N LYS A 40 1.05 -12.08 -0.45
CA LYS A 40 0.82 -11.19 -1.61
C LYS A 40 -0.68 -10.89 -1.82
N ASN A 41 -1.55 -11.86 -1.59
CA ASN A 41 -3.00 -11.67 -1.74
C ASN A 41 -3.57 -10.74 -0.66
N GLU A 42 -3.18 -10.91 0.60
CA GLU A 42 -3.62 -10.03 1.68
C GLU A 42 -3.14 -8.60 1.47
N LEU A 43 -1.91 -8.44 1.00
CA LEU A 43 -1.36 -7.13 0.68
C LEU A 43 -2.15 -6.45 -0.44
N LEU A 44 -2.41 -7.16 -1.54
CA LEU A 44 -3.19 -6.63 -2.65
C LEU A 44 -4.62 -6.30 -2.24
N GLN A 45 -5.27 -7.18 -1.49
CA GLN A 45 -6.62 -6.93 -0.98
C GLN A 45 -6.65 -5.72 -0.04
N THR A 46 -5.66 -5.59 0.85
CA THR A 46 -5.53 -4.44 1.76
C THR A 46 -5.33 -3.14 0.98
N ALA A 47 -4.44 -3.16 -0.01
CA ALA A 47 -4.20 -2.02 -0.87
C ALA A 47 -5.46 -1.60 -1.65
N TYR A 48 -6.19 -2.55 -2.23
CA TYR A 48 -7.44 -2.23 -2.91
C TYR A 48 -8.51 -1.71 -1.97
N TRP A 49 -8.59 -2.25 -0.75
CA TRP A 49 -9.48 -1.72 0.26
C TRP A 49 -9.11 -0.28 0.62
N LEU A 50 -7.83 0.03 0.79
CA LEU A 50 -7.36 1.39 1.06
C LEU A 50 -7.60 2.35 -0.10
N GLU A 51 -7.41 1.89 -1.35
CA GLU A 51 -7.66 2.66 -2.56
C GLU A 51 -9.17 2.94 -2.73
N TYR A 52 -10.01 1.94 -2.51
CA TYR A 52 -11.47 2.06 -2.58
C TYR A 52 -12.02 3.07 -1.56
N ASN A 53 -11.45 3.11 -0.37
CA ASN A 53 -11.83 4.07 0.68
C ASN A 53 -11.13 5.43 0.55
N GLY A 54 -10.29 5.63 -0.48
CA GLY A 54 -9.63 6.91 -0.74
C GLY A 54 -8.47 7.25 0.21
N TYR A 55 -7.94 6.26 0.95
CA TYR A 55 -6.76 6.45 1.82
C TYR A 55 -5.45 6.48 1.02
N ILE A 56 -5.41 5.71 -0.08
CA ILE A 56 -4.30 5.74 -1.03
C ILE A 56 -4.85 5.98 -2.42
N GLU A 57 -4.02 6.53 -3.31
CA GLU A 57 -4.36 6.71 -4.71
C GLU A 57 -3.24 6.23 -5.61
N ARG A 58 -3.62 5.60 -6.73
CA ARG A 58 -2.70 5.19 -7.77
C ARG A 58 -2.59 6.29 -8.81
N ARG A 59 -1.39 6.88 -8.95
CA ARG A 59 -1.16 7.90 -9.99
C ARG A 59 -0.48 7.28 -11.22
N PRO A 60 -0.98 7.52 -12.44
CA PRO A 60 -0.29 7.12 -13.66
C PRO A 60 1.00 7.95 -13.78
N VAL A 61 2.14 7.29 -13.95
CA VAL A 61 3.41 7.97 -14.18
C VAL A 61 3.69 7.95 -15.69
N MET A 62 4.14 9.08 -16.24
CA MET A 62 4.39 9.25 -17.67
C MET A 62 5.38 8.18 -18.19
N ALA A 63 4.97 7.49 -19.27
CA ALA A 63 5.66 6.59 -20.20
C ALA A 63 6.70 5.54 -19.70
N ASN A 64 7.56 5.82 -18.73
CA ASN A 64 8.76 5.03 -18.42
C ASN A 64 8.96 4.66 -16.93
N ASN A 65 7.96 4.82 -16.06
CA ASN A 65 8.10 4.55 -14.62
C ASN A 65 6.93 3.69 -14.12
N PRO A 66 7.15 2.64 -13.31
CA PRO A 66 6.08 1.84 -12.73
C PRO A 66 5.01 2.69 -12.03
N LYS A 67 3.74 2.29 -12.17
CA LYS A 67 2.60 2.90 -11.47
C LYS A 67 2.86 2.91 -9.96
N ARG A 68 2.74 4.07 -9.32
CA ARG A 68 3.00 4.25 -7.89
C ARG A 68 1.73 4.59 -7.14
N TYR A 69 1.71 4.15 -5.90
CA TYR A 69 0.67 4.49 -4.94
C TYR A 69 1.16 5.63 -4.05
N TYR A 70 0.25 6.50 -3.65
CA TYR A 70 0.53 7.65 -2.79
C TYR A 70 -0.51 7.73 -1.68
N LEU A 71 -0.10 8.18 -0.50
CA LEU A 71 -0.99 8.42 0.62
C LEU A 71 -1.77 9.73 0.39
N THR A 72 -3.08 9.70 0.51
CA THR A 72 -3.94 10.89 0.42
C THR A 72 -3.93 11.65 1.76
N GLU A 73 -4.54 12.84 1.80
CA GLU A 73 -4.74 13.55 3.08
C GLU A 73 -5.59 12.73 4.07
N VAL A 74 -6.60 12.00 3.59
CA VAL A 74 -7.41 11.10 4.42
C VAL A 74 -6.58 9.91 4.89
N GLY A 75 -5.69 9.37 4.05
CA GLY A 75 -4.75 8.32 4.44
C GLY A 75 -3.77 8.75 5.53
N LYS A 76 -3.32 10.00 5.52
CA LYS A 76 -2.48 10.57 6.59
C LYS A 76 -3.22 10.68 7.92
N LEU A 77 -4.51 11.02 7.89
CA LEU A 77 -5.35 11.03 9.09
C LEU A 77 -5.54 9.61 9.63
N LEU A 78 -5.81 8.64 8.74
CA LEU A 78 -5.87 7.23 9.12
C LEU A 78 -4.57 6.82 9.79
N GLU A 79 -3.42 7.03 9.16
CA GLU A 79 -2.09 6.71 9.72
C GLU A 79 -1.92 7.23 11.16
N ARG A 80 -2.28 8.48 11.43
CA ARG A 80 -2.19 9.05 12.78
C ARG A 80 -3.08 8.32 13.78
N SER A 81 -4.33 8.02 13.41
CA SER A 81 -5.31 7.36 14.28
C SER A 81 -4.95 5.93 14.70
N ILE A 82 -4.08 5.26 13.93
CA ILE A 82 -3.61 3.90 14.22
C ILE A 82 -2.25 3.87 14.95
N HIS A 83 -1.65 5.04 15.21
CA HIS A 83 -0.43 5.20 16.01
C HIS A 83 -0.70 5.77 17.42
N GLU A 84 -1.90 6.29 17.68
CA GLU A 84 -2.41 6.67 19.01
C GLU A 84 -2.97 5.45 19.77
#